data_AF-A0A356EAM9-F1
#
_entry.id   AF-A0A356EAM9-F1
#
_cell.length_a   1.000
_cell.length_b   1.000
_cell.length_c   1.000
_cell.angle_alpha   90.00
_cell.angle_beta   90.00
_cell.angle_gamma   90.00
#
_symmetry.space_group_name_H-M   'P 1'
#
loop_
_entity.id
_entity.type
_entity.pdbx_description
1 polymer ?
#
loop_
_entity_poly.entity_id
_entity_poly.type
_entity_poly.pdbx_seq_one_letter_code
_entity_poly.pdbx_strand_id
1 'polypeptide(L)'
;MFIIYTVLMLWLTHWFFLVYVNRQAIPLISSLRDNVELYEKAGNPSNYYFWSEFIQLKYDFALFLWKNPLAPENLAFDNKKYRFIRKLSNSLLIVDMLRGITIILALFFSQLIIGLFSF
;
A
#
# COMPACT_ATOMS: atom_id res chain seq x y z
N MET A 1 -27.83 -3.14 10.30
CA MET A 1 -27.60 -3.97 9.10
C MET A 1 -26.93 -3.21 7.96
N PHE A 2 -27.47 -2.08 7.47
CA PHE A 2 -26.87 -1.30 6.37
C PHE A 2 -25.39 -0.95 6.58
N ILE A 3 -25.04 -0.43 7.76
CA ILE A 3 -23.65 -0.06 8.10
C ILE A 3 -22.70 -1.28 8.00
N ILE A 4 -23.15 -2.45 8.44
CA ILE A 4 -22.34 -3.68 8.41
C ILE A 4 -22.06 -4.08 6.97
N TYR A 5 -23.07 -4.06 6.09
CA TYR A 5 -22.89 -4.36 4.67
C TYR A 5 -21.96 -3.37 3.98
N THR A 6 -22.07 -2.08 4.30
CA THR A 6 -21.18 -1.04 3.76
C THR A 6 -19.72 -1.28 4.17
N VAL A 7 -19.47 -1.59 5.46
CA VAL A 7 -18.12 -1.87 5.96
C VAL A 7 -17.54 -3.12 5.28
N LEU A 8 -18.32 -4.19 5.17
CA LEU A 8 -17.88 -5.42 4.50
C LEU A 8 -17.57 -5.18 3.01
N MET A 9 -18.39 -4.40 2.30
CA MET A 9 -18.15 -4.06 0.90
C MET A 9 -16.88 -3.24 0.72
N LEU A 10 -16.61 -2.27 1.61
CA LEU A 10 -15.37 -1.48 1.60
C LEU A 10 -14.14 -2.36 1.83
N TRP A 11 -14.21 -3.29 2.79
CA TRP A 11 -13.14 -4.26 3.04
C TRP A 11 -12.88 -5.15 1.84
N LEU A 12 -13.94 -5.70 1.24
CA LEU A 12 -13.83 -6.55 0.06
C LEU A 12 -13.24 -5.79 -1.13
N THR A 13 -13.68 -4.54 -1.35
CA THR A 13 -13.16 -3.67 -2.40
C THR A 13 -11.68 -3.38 -2.19
N HIS A 14 -11.27 -3.11 -0.94
CA HIS A 14 -9.86 -2.90 -0.60
C HIS A 14 -9.01 -4.15 -0.88
N TRP A 15 -9.52 -5.34 -0.56
CA TRP A 15 -8.87 -6.62 -0.87
C TRP A 15 -8.68 -6.83 -2.37
N PHE A 16 -9.73 -6.62 -3.17
CA PHE A 16 -9.62 -6.69 -4.62
C PHE A 16 -8.65 -5.66 -5.19
N PHE A 17 -8.63 -4.46 -4.59
CA PHE A 17 -7.70 -3.42 -4.98
C PHE A 17 -6.25 -3.80 -4.69
N LEU A 18 -5.94 -4.38 -3.52
CA LEU A 18 -4.60 -4.91 -3.18
C LEU A 18 -4.13 -5.93 -4.23
N VAL A 19 -4.99 -6.91 -4.57
CA VAL A 19 -4.68 -7.93 -5.59
C VAL A 19 -4.46 -7.29 -6.96
N TYR A 20 -5.29 -6.33 -7.33
CA TYR A 20 -5.18 -5.61 -8.59
C TYR A 20 -3.85 -4.85 -8.68
N VAL A 21 -3.51 -4.05 -7.67
CA VAL A 21 -2.23 -3.31 -7.62
C VAL A 21 -1.05 -4.28 -7.65
N ASN A 22 -1.12 -5.39 -6.90
CA ASN A 22 -0.09 -6.42 -6.92
C ASN A 22 0.14 -6.96 -8.33
N ARG A 23 -0.93 -7.33 -9.03
CA ARG A 23 -0.86 -7.86 -10.40
C ARG A 23 -0.22 -6.86 -11.36
N GLN A 24 -0.54 -5.56 -11.24
CA GLN A 24 0.05 -4.52 -12.08
C GLN A 24 1.54 -4.30 -11.76
N ALA A 25 1.95 -4.52 -10.51
CA ALA A 25 3.32 -4.31 -10.05
C ALA A 25 4.28 -5.46 -10.42
N ILE A 26 3.80 -6.69 -10.66
CA ILE A 26 4.66 -7.85 -10.96
C ILE A 26 5.68 -7.57 -12.07
N PRO A 27 5.31 -7.03 -13.25
CA PRO A 27 6.29 -6.76 -14.31
C PRO A 27 7.37 -5.76 -13.88
N LEU A 28 6.99 -4.75 -13.07
CA LEU A 28 7.94 -3.77 -12.55
C LEU A 28 8.90 -4.40 -11.53
N ILE A 29 8.39 -5.27 -10.65
CA ILE A 29 9.20 -6.02 -9.68
C ILE A 29 10.18 -6.95 -10.40
N SER A 30 9.73 -7.62 -11.46
CA SER A 30 10.61 -8.43 -12.30
C SER A 30 11.73 -7.59 -12.93
N SER A 31 11.39 -6.45 -13.55
CA SER A 31 12.39 -5.56 -14.15
C SER A 31 13.35 -4.94 -13.12
N LEU A 32 12.89 -4.71 -11.89
CA LEU A 32 13.77 -4.27 -10.81
C LEU A 32 14.77 -5.37 -10.45
N ARG A 33 14.35 -6.64 -10.41
CA ARG A 33 15.23 -7.77 -10.07
C ARG A 33 16.37 -7.97 -11.06
N ASP A 34 16.19 -7.53 -12.31
CA ASP A 34 17.25 -7.51 -13.32
C ASP A 34 18.34 -6.45 -13.02
N ASN A 35 18.07 -5.51 -12.10
CA ASN A 35 19.03 -4.50 -11.63
C ASN A 35 19.16 -4.55 -10.11
N VAL A 36 20.14 -5.32 -9.62
CA VAL A 36 20.34 -5.63 -8.18
C VAL A 36 20.39 -4.37 -7.32
N GLU A 37 21.10 -3.32 -7.74
CA GLU A 37 21.23 -2.08 -6.96
C GLU A 37 19.88 -1.37 -6.78
N LEU A 38 19.06 -1.31 -7.84
CA LEU A 38 17.73 -0.73 -7.76
C LEU A 38 16.75 -1.62 -6.98
N TYR A 39 16.88 -2.93 -7.08
CA TYR A 39 16.06 -3.89 -6.34
C TYR A 39 16.27 -3.77 -4.83
N GLU A 40 17.52 -3.65 -4.40
CA GLU A 40 17.88 -3.43 -2.99
C GLU A 40 17.36 -2.07 -2.49
N LYS A 41 17.55 -1.00 -3.28
CA LYS A 41 16.99 0.33 -2.97
C LYS A 41 15.47 0.35 -2.89
N ALA A 42 14.81 -0.55 -3.63
CA ALA A 42 13.37 -0.75 -3.59
C ALA A 42 12.89 -1.60 -2.41
N GLY A 43 13.80 -2.11 -1.56
CA GLY A 43 13.46 -2.95 -0.40
C GLY A 43 13.26 -4.43 -0.72
N ASN A 44 13.78 -4.90 -1.87
CA ASN A 44 13.70 -6.30 -2.30
C ASN A 44 12.25 -6.86 -2.38
N PRO A 45 11.31 -6.19 -3.06
CA PRO A 45 9.90 -6.58 -3.04
C PRO A 45 9.66 -7.97 -3.64
N SER A 46 8.89 -8.82 -2.95
CA SER A 46 8.45 -10.10 -3.52
C SER A 46 7.36 -9.92 -4.58
N ASN A 47 7.07 -10.97 -5.35
CA ASN A 47 5.96 -10.98 -6.32
C ASN A 47 4.57 -10.80 -5.67
N TYR A 48 4.47 -10.94 -4.35
CA TYR A 48 3.25 -10.77 -3.56
C TYR A 48 3.33 -9.55 -2.64
N TYR A 49 4.24 -8.61 -2.91
CA TYR A 49 4.53 -7.47 -2.04
C TYR A 49 3.26 -6.76 -1.54
N PHE A 50 2.36 -6.33 -2.44
CA PHE A 50 1.17 -5.58 -2.04
C PHE A 50 0.14 -6.44 -1.31
N TRP A 51 0.23 -7.77 -1.43
CA TRP A 51 -0.68 -8.69 -0.76
C TRP A 51 -0.18 -9.16 0.61
N SER A 52 1.13 -9.32 0.77
CA SER A 52 1.72 -9.94 1.96
C SER A 52 2.51 -8.93 2.79
N GLU A 53 3.54 -8.34 2.19
CA GLU A 53 4.48 -7.47 2.89
C GLU A 53 3.87 -6.12 3.24
N PHE A 54 3.07 -5.57 2.32
CA PHE A 54 2.39 -4.30 2.51
C PHE A 54 1.38 -4.36 3.68
N ILE A 55 0.66 -5.47 3.84
CA ILE A 55 -0.25 -5.69 4.97
C ILE A 55 0.53 -5.81 6.30
N GLN A 56 1.77 -6.33 6.24
CA GLN A 56 2.70 -6.37 7.38
C GLN A 56 3.38 -5.01 7.64
N LEU A 57 2.90 -3.92 7.03
CA LEU A 57 3.42 -2.56 7.18
C LEU A 57 4.85 -2.37 6.64
N LYS A 58 5.33 -3.27 5.76
CA LYS A 58 6.63 -3.14 5.10
C LYS A 58 6.49 -2.26 3.86
N TYR A 59 6.56 -0.95 4.03
CA TYR A 59 6.25 0.02 2.97
C TYR A 59 7.43 0.40 2.05
N ASP A 60 8.58 -0.27 2.15
CA ASP A 60 9.82 0.15 1.48
C ASP A 60 9.65 0.34 -0.04
N PHE A 61 9.02 -0.63 -0.72
CA PHE A 61 8.77 -0.52 -2.16
C PHE A 61 7.74 0.58 -2.50
N ALA A 62 6.67 0.71 -1.71
CA ALA A 62 5.70 1.78 -1.91
C ALA A 62 6.34 3.17 -1.70
N LEU A 63 7.23 3.31 -0.72
CA LEU A 63 8.00 4.53 -0.45
C LEU A 63 9.05 4.80 -1.54
N PHE A 64 9.67 3.75 -2.08
CA PHE A 64 10.56 3.86 -3.24
C PHE A 64 9.81 4.45 -4.44
N LEU A 65 8.62 3.92 -4.76
CA LEU A 65 7.78 4.45 -5.83
C LEU A 65 7.29 5.88 -5.53
N TRP A 66 7.01 6.20 -4.25
CA TRP A 66 6.63 7.54 -3.86
C TRP A 66 7.72 8.57 -4.19
N LYS A 67 8.96 8.26 -3.75
CA LYS A 67 10.16 9.11 -3.88
C LYS A 67 10.64 9.27 -5.32
N ASN A 68 10.40 8.28 -6.18
CA ASN A 68 10.83 8.28 -7.58
C ASN A 68 9.63 8.54 -8.51
N PRO A 69 9.39 9.78 -8.97
CA PRO A 69 8.23 10.09 -9.82
C PRO A 69 8.31 9.53 -11.23
N LEU A 70 9.53 9.27 -11.71
CA LEU A 70 9.84 8.70 -13.02
C LEU A 70 10.61 7.39 -12.83
N ALA A 71 10.55 6.49 -13.82
CA ALA A 71 11.36 5.29 -13.79
C ALA A 71 12.85 5.71 -13.80
N PRO A 72 13.70 5.13 -12.93
CA PRO A 72 15.14 5.36 -12.98
C PRO A 72 15.69 5.04 -14.38
N GLU A 73 16.67 5.80 -14.86
CA GLU A 73 17.23 5.64 -16.22
C GLU A 73 17.78 4.23 -16.47
N ASN A 74 18.33 3.61 -15.43
CA ASN A 74 18.92 2.26 -15.47
C ASN A 74 17.86 1.14 -15.38
N LEU A 75 16.57 1.48 -15.35
CA LEU A 75 15.47 0.54 -15.32
C LEU A 75 14.84 0.46 -16.70
N ALA A 76 14.98 -0.70 -17.37
CA ALA A 76 14.36 -0.97 -18.65
C ALA A 76 12.84 -1.23 -18.51
N PHE A 77 12.09 -0.19 -18.13
CA PHE A 77 10.65 -0.27 -17.92
C PHE A 77 9.92 0.93 -18.52
N ASP A 78 8.74 0.68 -19.09
CA ASP A 78 7.95 1.74 -19.72
C ASP A 78 7.51 2.79 -18.68
N ASN A 79 7.90 4.04 -18.94
CA ASN A 79 7.63 5.18 -18.05
C ASN A 79 6.13 5.43 -17.84
N LYS A 80 5.28 5.15 -18.84
CA LYS A 80 3.83 5.34 -18.71
C LYS A 80 3.24 4.30 -17.75
N LYS A 81 3.61 3.02 -17.89
CA LYS A 81 3.26 1.93 -16.97
C LYS A 81 3.81 2.18 -15.58
N TYR A 82 5.06 2.64 -15.46
CA TYR A 82 5.66 2.99 -14.17
C TYR A 82 4.82 4.01 -13.41
N ARG A 83 4.49 5.15 -14.06
CA ARG A 83 3.66 6.19 -13.44
C ARG A 83 2.28 5.70 -13.04
N PHE A 84 1.70 4.78 -13.82
CA PHE A 84 0.42 4.16 -13.48
C PHE A 84 0.53 3.31 -12.21
N ILE A 85 1.51 2.39 -12.15
CA ILE A 85 1.75 1.54 -10.98
C ILE A 85 2.06 2.40 -9.74
N ARG A 86 2.89 3.44 -9.91
CA ARG A 86 3.17 4.42 -8.85
C ARG A 86 1.91 5.07 -8.31
N LYS A 87 1.02 5.57 -9.18
CA LYS A 87 -0.24 6.19 -8.75
C LYS A 87 -1.07 5.21 -7.92
N LEU A 88 -1.20 3.97 -8.38
CA LEU A 88 -1.92 2.92 -7.66
C LEU A 88 -1.28 2.63 -6.29
N SER A 89 0.03 2.45 -6.24
CA SER A 89 0.80 2.24 -5.00
C SER A 89 0.62 3.39 -4.02
N ASN A 90 0.72 4.64 -4.48
CA ASN A 90 0.58 5.82 -3.64
C ASN A 90 -0.84 5.95 -3.09
N SER A 91 -1.86 5.70 -3.92
CA SER A 91 -3.25 5.66 -3.46
C SER A 91 -3.46 4.60 -2.38
N LEU A 92 -2.86 3.41 -2.56
CA LEU A 92 -2.92 2.34 -1.59
C LEU A 92 -2.25 2.73 -0.25
N LEU A 93 -1.06 3.33 -0.32
CA LEU A 93 -0.33 3.83 0.85
C LEU A 93 -1.13 4.87 1.63
N ILE A 94 -1.75 5.83 0.95
CA ILE A 94 -2.59 6.85 1.60
C ILE A 94 -3.79 6.19 2.29
N VAL A 95 -4.48 5.26 1.62
CA VAL A 95 -5.62 4.54 2.22
C VAL A 95 -5.20 3.76 3.46
N ASP A 96 -4.05 3.09 3.43
CA ASP A 96 -3.55 2.31 4.55
C ASP A 96 -3.12 3.19 5.73
N MET A 97 -2.47 4.34 5.46
CA MET A 97 -2.16 5.35 6.47
C MET A 97 -3.42 5.94 7.11
N LEU A 98 -4.44 6.28 6.32
CA LEU A 98 -5.74 6.76 6.83
C LEU A 98 -6.45 5.70 7.69
N ARG A 99 -6.34 4.42 7.31
CA ARG A 99 -6.84 3.30 8.13
C ARG A 99 -6.12 3.26 9.48
N GLY A 100 -4.79 3.36 9.48
CA GLY A 100 -3.99 3.42 10.71
C GLY A 100 -4.40 4.57 11.63
N ILE A 101 -4.52 5.79 11.07
CA ILE A 101 -4.97 6.97 11.82
C ILE A 101 -6.38 6.77 12.40
N THR A 102 -7.29 6.20 11.62
CA THR A 102 -8.67 5.96 12.07
C THR A 102 -8.73 4.95 13.23
N ILE A 103 -7.91 3.90 13.19
CA ILE A 103 -7.80 2.93 14.30
C ILE A 103 -7.26 3.62 15.56
N ILE A 104 -6.20 4.42 15.44
CA ILE A 104 -5.62 5.16 16.58
C ILE A 104 -6.65 6.11 17.19
N LEU A 105 -7.37 6.87 16.36
CA LEU A 105 -8.42 7.78 16.83
C LEU A 105 -9.56 7.02 17.51
N ALA A 106 -10.03 5.92 16.93
CA ALA A 106 -11.10 5.10 17.51
C ALA A 106 -10.70 4.57 18.90
N LEU A 107 -9.46 4.09 19.05
CA LEU A 107 -8.92 3.65 20.34
C LEU A 107 -8.87 4.81 21.34
N PHE A 108 -8.33 5.97 20.94
CA PHE A 108 -8.25 7.15 21.80
C PHE A 108 -9.63 7.63 22.27
N PHE A 109 -10.61 7.75 21.37
CA PHE A 109 -11.98 8.12 21.72
C PHE A 109 -12.65 7.09 22.62
N SER A 110 -12.44 5.79 22.38
CA SER A 110 -13.01 4.74 23.22
C SER A 110 -12.51 4.83 24.66
N GLN A 111 -11.21 5.11 24.86
CA GLN A 111 -10.63 5.30 26.19
C GLN A 111 -11.16 6.56 26.88
N LEU A 112 -11.32 7.66 26.13
CA LEU A 112 -11.87 8.91 26.66
C LEU A 112 -13.34 8.75 27.10
N ILE A 113 -14.14 8.01 26.33
CA ILE A 113 -15.52 7.67 26.67
C ILE A 113 -15.56 6.81 27.93
N ILE A 114 -14.77 5.72 28.00
CA ILE A 114 -14.72 4.86 29.19
C ILE A 114 -14.32 5.66 30.43
N GLY A 115 -13.31 6.53 30.33
CA GLY A 115 -12.87 7.40 31.43
C GLY A 115 -13.95 8.37 31.91
N LEU A 116 -14.79 8.89 31.01
CA LEU A 116 -15.93 9.77 31.33
C LEU A 116 -17.07 9.05 32.05
N PHE A 117 -17.30 7.76 31.76
CA PHE A 117 -18.34 6.94 32.40
C PHE A 117 -17.84 6.16 33.63
N SER A 118 -16.57 6.36 34.03
CA SER A 118 -15.96 5.74 35.21
C SER A 118 -15.99 6.64 36.47
N PHE A 119 -16.67 7.80 36.40
CA PHE A 119 -16.94 8.73 37.49
C PHE A 119 -18.46 8.86 37.69
#